data_AF-A0A2D7ARK9-F1
#
_entry.id   AF-A0A2D7ARK9-F1
#
_cell.length_a   1.000
_cell.length_b   1.000
_cell.length_c   1.000
_cell.angle_alpha   90.00
_cell.angle_beta   90.00
_cell.angle_gamma   90.00
#
_symmetry.space_group_name_H-M   'P 1'
#
loop_
_entity.id
_entity.type
_entity.pdbx_description
1 polymer ?
#
loop_
_entity_poly.entity_id
_entity_poly.type
_entity_poly.pdbx_seq_one_letter_code
_entity_poly.pdbx_strand_id
1 'polypeptide(L)'
;MNTAGTVSHEEVQAFLDDVSKLEMAPRYNEWYLVDVSAVLDGCEIQGHEVDEVSGDSLVFLKSSLLFCSPELGVIRHYPRSLVHCFVE
;
A
#
# COMPACT_ATOMS: atom_id res chain seq x y z
N MET A 1 7.90 -9.71 24.24
CA MET A 1 7.20 -8.49 23.80
C MET A 1 7.34 -8.45 22.29
N ASN A 2 6.25 -8.64 21.55
CA ASN A 2 6.27 -8.78 20.09
C ASN A 2 6.31 -7.39 19.43
N THR A 3 7.50 -6.79 19.38
CA THR A 3 7.74 -5.49 18.74
C THR A 3 7.44 -5.51 17.24
N ALA A 4 7.52 -6.68 16.60
CA ALA A 4 7.28 -6.84 15.17
C ALA A 4 5.82 -6.57 14.74
N GLY A 5 4.84 -6.92 15.58
CA GLY A 5 3.42 -6.71 15.25
C GLY A 5 2.96 -5.27 15.42
N THR A 6 3.62 -4.48 16.26
CA THR A 6 3.35 -3.04 16.43
C THR A 6 3.93 -2.23 15.28
N VAL A 7 5.15 -2.54 14.82
CA VAL A 7 5.81 -1.82 13.72
C VAL A 7 5.07 -1.99 12.39
N SER A 8 4.57 -3.19 12.09
CA SER A 8 3.81 -3.42 10.86
C SER A 8 2.50 -2.63 10.80
N HIS A 9 1.85 -2.42 11.95
CA HIS A 9 0.60 -1.65 12.02
C HIS A 9 0.84 -0.15 11.82
N GLU A 10 1.95 0.37 12.32
CA GLU A 10 2.36 1.77 12.12
C GLU A 10 2.61 2.09 10.65
N GLU A 11 3.29 1.21 9.92
CA GLU A 11 3.56 1.38 8.47
C GLU A 11 2.28 1.30 7.62
N VAL A 12 1.34 0.40 7.97
CA VAL A 12 0.02 0.36 7.32
C VAL A 12 -0.74 1.66 7.56
N GLN A 13 -0.72 2.18 8.78
CA GLN A 13 -1.40 3.44 9.08
C GLN A 13 -0.74 4.62 8.37
N ALA A 14 0.59 4.68 8.31
CA ALA A 14 1.31 5.72 7.59
C ALA A 14 0.95 5.75 6.10
N PHE A 15 0.88 4.57 5.47
CA PHE A 15 0.42 4.43 4.10
C PHE A 15 -1.02 4.95 3.90
N LEU A 16 -1.96 4.51 4.74
CA LEU A 16 -3.36 4.95 4.62
C LEU A 16 -3.53 6.45 4.89
N ASP A 17 -2.75 7.00 5.82
CA ASP A 17 -2.73 8.43 6.10
C ASP A 17 -2.23 9.22 4.89
N ASP A 18 -1.19 8.77 4.21
CA ASP A 18 -0.66 9.44 3.01
C ASP A 18 -1.66 9.40 1.85
N VAL A 19 -2.30 8.26 1.62
CA VAL A 19 -3.38 8.16 0.62
C VAL A 19 -4.55 9.09 0.97
N SER A 20 -4.94 9.16 2.25
CA SER A 20 -6.08 9.98 2.68
C SER A 20 -5.89 11.49 2.49
N LYS A 21 -4.63 11.94 2.42
CA LYS A 21 -4.27 13.35 2.16
C LYS A 21 -4.42 13.73 0.69
N LEU A 22 -4.51 12.75 -0.22
CA LEU A 22 -4.67 13.02 -1.63
C LEU A 22 -6.08 13.54 -1.94
N GLU A 23 -6.16 14.58 -2.78
CA GLU A 23 -7.42 15.10 -3.30
C GLU A 23 -7.99 14.18 -4.40
N MET A 24 -8.50 13.02 -3.99
CA MET A 24 -9.09 12.02 -4.88
C MET A 24 -10.62 11.94 -4.74
N ALA A 25 -11.25 11.25 -5.71
CA ALA A 25 -12.67 10.94 -5.61
C ALA A 25 -12.95 10.13 -4.32
N PRO A 26 -14.02 10.44 -3.55
CA PRO A 26 -14.29 9.78 -2.27
C PRO A 26 -14.34 8.25 -2.33
N ARG A 27 -14.83 7.70 -3.45
CA ARG A 27 -14.88 6.24 -3.69
C ARG A 27 -13.50 5.58 -3.72
N TYR A 28 -12.46 6.31 -4.14
CA TYR A 28 -11.09 5.79 -4.18
C TYR A 28 -10.47 5.79 -2.79
N ASN A 29 -10.72 6.84 -2.01
CA ASN A 29 -10.34 6.87 -0.60
C ASN A 29 -11.03 5.76 0.20
N GLU A 30 -12.33 5.55 -0.01
CA GLU A 30 -13.07 4.44 0.62
C GLU A 30 -12.50 3.08 0.23
N TRP A 31 -12.19 2.86 -1.06
CA TRP A 31 -11.58 1.63 -1.54
C TRP A 31 -10.22 1.35 -0.87
N TYR A 32 -9.38 2.36 -0.69
CA TYR A 32 -8.13 2.20 0.05
C TYR A 32 -8.35 1.88 1.54
N LEU A 33 -9.24 2.61 2.19
CA LEU A 33 -9.50 2.47 3.62
C LEU A 33 -10.23 1.16 3.99
N VAL A 34 -10.97 0.57 3.05
CA VAL A 34 -11.75 -0.66 3.29
C VAL A 34 -11.11 -1.87 2.62
N ASP A 35 -10.97 -1.84 1.29
CA ASP A 35 -10.54 -3.02 0.53
C ASP A 35 -9.03 -3.24 0.64
N VAL A 36 -8.22 -2.20 0.42
CA VAL A 36 -6.76 -2.32 0.48
C VAL A 36 -6.28 -2.57 1.91
N SER A 37 -6.87 -1.89 2.89
CA SER A 37 -6.54 -2.11 4.32
C SER A 37 -6.81 -3.55 4.75
N ALA A 38 -7.91 -4.16 4.28
CA ALA A 38 -8.22 -5.56 4.57
C ALA A 38 -7.21 -6.53 3.95
N VAL A 39 -6.66 -6.21 2.77
CA VAL A 39 -5.59 -7.00 2.14
C VAL A 39 -4.26 -6.86 2.88
N LEU A 40 -4.00 -5.68 3.45
CA LEU A 40 -2.78 -5.39 4.19
C LEU A 40 -2.83 -5.87 5.66
N ASP A 41 -3.98 -6.35 6.14
CA ASP A 41 -4.10 -6.86 7.50
C ASP A 41 -3.12 -8.03 7.74
N GLY A 42 -2.32 -7.92 8.80
CA GLY A 42 -1.27 -8.88 9.12
C GLY A 42 -0.05 -8.87 8.20
N CYS A 43 0.03 -7.97 7.21
CA CYS A 43 1.22 -7.81 6.36
C CYS A 43 2.30 -6.98 7.06
N GLU A 44 3.57 -7.35 6.86
CA GLU A 44 4.73 -6.56 7.28
C GLU A 44 5.16 -5.67 6.12
N ILE A 45 4.70 -4.42 6.13
CA ILE A 45 5.10 -3.38 5.16
C ILE A 45 6.53 -2.93 5.49
N GLN A 46 7.37 -2.85 4.46
CA GLN A 46 8.74 -2.32 4.52
C GLN A 46 8.83 -0.88 4.03
N GLY A 47 7.80 -0.41 3.34
CA GLY A 47 7.64 0.96 2.85
C GLY A 47 6.52 1.04 1.81
N HIS A 48 6.13 2.25 1.45
CA HIS A 48 5.16 2.54 0.42
C HIS A 48 5.54 3.76 -0.39
N GLU A 49 5.04 3.82 -1.62
CA GLU A 49 5.06 5.01 -2.47
C GLU A 49 3.65 5.23 -3.02
N VAL A 50 3.24 6.49 -3.11
CA VAL A 50 1.94 6.89 -3.65
C VAL A 50 2.16 7.96 -4.70
N ASP A 51 1.62 7.73 -5.89
CA ASP A 51 1.58 8.75 -6.93
C ASP A 51 0.50 9.78 -6.59
N GLU A 52 0.91 11.02 -6.34
CA GLU A 52 0.00 12.09 -5.86
C GLU A 52 -1.08 12.48 -6.88
N VAL A 53 -0.92 12.11 -8.16
CA VAL A 53 -1.82 12.50 -9.26
C VAL A 53 -2.88 11.46 -9.51
N SER A 54 -2.48 10.19 -9.67
CA SER A 54 -3.38 9.08 -9.98
C SER A 54 -3.90 8.37 -8.73
N GLY A 55 -3.17 8.48 -7.62
CA GLY A 55 -3.42 7.67 -6.42
C GLY A 55 -2.98 6.22 -6.57
N ASP A 56 -2.30 5.84 -7.66
CA ASP A 56 -1.66 4.54 -7.76
C ASP A 56 -0.60 4.41 -6.66
N SER A 57 -0.49 3.23 -6.06
CA SER A 57 0.46 3.01 -4.99
C SER A 57 1.22 1.70 -5.11
N LEU A 58 2.45 1.73 -4.61
CA LEU A 58 3.31 0.58 -4.44
C LEU A 58 3.51 0.35 -2.94
N VAL A 59 3.19 -0.86 -2.48
CA VAL A 59 3.45 -1.28 -1.10
C VAL A 59 4.49 -2.38 -1.12
N PHE A 60 5.64 -2.11 -0.51
CA PHE A 60 6.76 -3.03 -0.46
C PHE A 60 6.60 -3.96 0.75
N LEU A 61 6.56 -5.25 0.50
CA LEU A 61 6.57 -6.30 1.52
C LEU A 61 7.93 -7.01 1.50
N LYS A 62 8.21 -7.80 2.54
CA LYS A 62 9.50 -8.50 2.71
C LYS A 62 10.01 -9.25 1.47
N SER A 63 9.12 -9.95 0.77
CA SER A 63 9.46 -10.81 -0.39
C SER A 63 8.60 -10.56 -1.62
N SER A 64 7.84 -9.46 -1.62
CA SER A 64 6.89 -9.15 -2.68
C SER A 64 6.51 -7.67 -2.69
N LEU A 65 5.79 -7.27 -3.72
CA LEU A 65 5.25 -5.94 -3.88
C LEU A 65 3.75 -6.03 -4.17
N LEU A 66 2.96 -5.11 -3.61
CA LEU A 66 1.58 -4.89 -4.01
C LEU A 66 1.52 -3.59 -4.82
N PHE A 67 0.85 -3.65 -5.97
CA PHE A 67 0.45 -2.49 -6.74
C PHE A 67 -1.05 -2.30 -6.60
N CYS A 68 -1.46 -1.13 -6.12
CA CYS A 68 -2.86 -0.77 -5.99
C CYS A 68 -3.15 0.36 -6.99
N SER A 69 -4.18 0.18 -7.81
CA SER A 69 -4.64 1.23 -8.72
C SER A 69 -6.12 1.49 -8.49
N PRO A 70 -6.49 2.65 -7.91
CA PRO A 70 -7.88 2.96 -7.59
C PRO A 70 -8.71 3.20 -8.86
N GLU A 71 -8.12 3.80 -9.89
CA GLU A 71 -8.79 4.03 -11.17
C GLU A 71 -9.16 2.72 -11.87
N LEU A 72 -8.24 1.75 -11.85
CA LEU A 72 -8.47 0.43 -12.41
C LEU A 72 -9.25 -0.49 -11.46
N GLY A 73 -9.36 -0.14 -10.18
CA GLY A 73 -10.01 -0.94 -9.13
C GLY A 73 -9.31 -2.27 -8.88
N VAL A 74 -7.98 -2.32 -8.99
CA VAL A 74 -7.21 -3.57 -8.91
C VAL A 74 -6.12 -3.50 -7.85
N ILE A 75 -5.94 -4.63 -7.17
CA ILE A 75 -4.78 -4.92 -6.32
C ILE A 75 -4.02 -6.06 -6.99
N ARG A 76 -2.75 -5.81 -7.35
CA ARG A 76 -1.90 -6.80 -8.00
C ARG A 76 -0.72 -7.14 -7.10
N HIS A 77 -0.54 -8.43 -6.85
CA HIS A 77 0.58 -8.95 -6.07
C HIS A 77 1.68 -9.47 -6.98
N TYR A 78 2.91 -9.00 -6.75
CA TYR A 78 4.08 -9.39 -7.51
C TYR A 78 5.17 -9.95 -6.59
N PRO A 79 5.59 -11.21 -6.77
CA PRO A 79 6.78 -11.75 -6.13
C PRO A 79 8.02 -10.92 -6.46
N ARG A 80 8.93 -10.73 -5.49
CA ARG A 80 10.16 -9.94 -5.68
C ARG A 80 11.05 -10.46 -6.81
N SER A 81 11.00 -11.75 -7.11
CA SER A 81 11.74 -12.34 -8.23
C SER A 81 11.25 -11.89 -9.61
N LEU A 82 10.06 -11.31 -9.70
CA LEU A 82 9.42 -10.88 -10.95
C LEU A 82 9.44 -9.36 -11.16
N VAL A 83 9.97 -8.60 -10.20
CA VAL A 83 9.97 -7.13 -10.25
C VAL A 83 11.38 -6.61 -10.11
N HIS A 84 11.77 -5.74 -11.04
CA HIS A 84 12.98 -4.94 -10.92
C HIS A 84 12.56 -3.48 -10.70
N CYS A 85 12.53 -3.04 -9.45
CA CYS A 85 12.32 -1.64 -9.09
C CYS A 85 13.67 -0.91 -9.16
N PHE A 86 13.75 0.12 -9.99
CA PHE A 86 14.86 1.08 -9.92
C PHE A 86 14.47 2.12 -8.88
N VAL A 87 15.07 2.03 -7.69
CA VAL A 87 14.93 3.03 -6.62
C VAL A 87 16.19 3.89 -6.68
N GLU A 88 16.06 5.18 -6.98
CA GLU A 88 17.17 6.16 -6.90
C GLU A 88 17.32 6.74 -5.49
#